data_AF-A0A368LEA1-F1
#
_entry.id   AF-A0A368LEA1-F1
#
_cell.length_a   1.000
_cell.length_b   1.000
_cell.length_c   1.000
_cell.angle_alpha   90.00
_cell.angle_beta   90.00
_cell.angle_gamma   90.00
#
_symmetry.space_group_name_H-M   'P 1'
#
loop_
_entity.id
_entity.type
_entity.pdbx_description
1 polymer ?
#
loop_
_entity_poly.entity_id
_entity_poly.type
_entity_poly.pdbx_seq_one_letter_code
_entity_poly.pdbx_strand_id
1 'polypeptide(L)'
;MIMTFVVGQQEQHTVVFSIDKFWGRLTITVDGQSVVDTVRLLSVNTVKTWEFEVGANERHTVRIDKHRAVLFAGFRPQPVYAYVDGVLVAQSVA
;
A
#
# COMPACT_ATOMS: atom_id res chain seq x y z
N MET A 1 0.86 -9.64 5.96
CA MET A 1 -0.32 -8.79 6.14
C MET A 1 -0.83 -8.43 4.76
N ILE A 2 -2.15 -8.51 4.56
CA ILE A 2 -2.81 -8.24 3.28
C ILE A 2 -3.89 -7.19 3.54
N MET A 3 -4.01 -6.22 2.65
CA MET A 3 -5.05 -5.20 2.64
C MET A 3 -5.59 -5.07 1.22
N THR A 4 -6.91 -5.13 1.06
CA THR A 4 -7.59 -5.07 -0.24
C THR A 4 -8.60 -3.93 -0.22
N PHE A 5 -8.67 -3.16 -1.30
CA PHE A 5 -9.65 -2.09 -1.48
C PHE A 5 -10.00 -1.92 -2.96
N VAL A 6 -11.16 -1.30 -3.22
CA VAL A 6 -11.66 -1.02 -4.58
C VAL A 6 -11.42 0.45 -4.92
N VAL A 7 -11.09 0.71 -6.19
CA VAL A 7 -10.89 2.03 -6.77
C VAL A 7 -11.85 2.21 -7.93
N GLY A 8 -12.46 3.39 -8.05
CA GLY A 8 -13.46 3.70 -9.08
C GLY A 8 -14.90 3.33 -8.69
N GLN A 9 -15.85 3.93 -9.41
CA GLN A 9 -17.29 3.63 -9.28
C GLN A 9 -17.82 2.89 -10.50
N GLN A 10 -17.51 3.38 -11.70
CA GLN A 10 -17.95 2.82 -12.98
C GLN A 10 -16.93 1.80 -13.51
N GLU A 11 -15.65 2.15 -13.44
CA GLU A 11 -14.51 1.30 -13.79
C GLU A 11 -13.84 0.83 -12.48
N GLN A 12 -14.35 -0.27 -11.92
CA GLN A 12 -13.86 -0.78 -10.64
C GLN A 12 -12.60 -1.63 -10.81
N HIS A 13 -11.57 -1.28 -10.03
CA HIS A 13 -10.33 -2.03 -9.95
C HIS A 13 -10.06 -2.48 -8.52
N THR A 14 -9.56 -3.71 -8.36
CA THR A 14 -9.17 -4.26 -7.07
C THR A 14 -7.69 -4.06 -6.83
N VAL A 15 -7.36 -3.30 -5.78
CA VAL A 15 -5.98 -3.10 -5.34
C VAL A 15 -5.68 -4.01 -4.16
N VAL A 16 -4.58 -4.75 -4.23
CA VAL A 16 -4.10 -5.61 -3.14
C VAL A 16 -2.71 -5.19 -2.72
N PHE A 17 -2.58 -4.79 -1.46
CA PHE A 17 -1.30 -4.59 -0.78
C PHE A 17 -0.97 -5.82 0.05
N SER A 18 0.20 -6.40 -0.15
CA SER A 18 0.72 -7.52 0.62
C SER A 18 2.13 -7.26 1.09
N ILE A 19 2.39 -7.51 2.38
CA ILE A 19 3.73 -7.48 2.95
C ILE A 19 3.97 -8.71 3.82
N ASP A 20 5.08 -9.40 3.56
CA ASP A 20 5.57 -10.49 4.38
C ASP A 20 6.52 -9.94 5.46
N LYS A 21 6.16 -10.11 6.74
CA LYS A 21 6.97 -9.62 7.87
C LYS A 21 8.25 -10.42 8.08
N PHE A 22 8.28 -11.70 7.65
CA PHE A 22 9.44 -12.58 7.85
C PHE A 22 10.45 -12.43 6.71
N TRP A 23 9.97 -12.34 5.48
CA TRP A 23 10.83 -12.29 4.29
C TRP A 23 11.01 -10.87 3.73
N GLY A 24 10.24 -9.90 4.21
CA GLY A 24 10.35 -8.49 3.82
C GLY A 24 9.95 -8.23 2.37
N ARG A 25 9.24 -9.16 1.71
CA ARG A 25 8.68 -8.97 0.38
C ARG A 25 7.42 -8.12 0.48
N LEU A 26 7.33 -7.10 -0.38
CA LEU A 26 6.16 -6.26 -0.55
C LEU A 26 5.69 -6.34 -1.99
N THR A 27 4.39 -6.56 -2.16
CA THR A 27 3.74 -6.61 -3.46
C THR A 27 2.50 -5.73 -3.44
N ILE A 28 2.30 -4.93 -4.48
CA ILE A 28 1.08 -4.19 -4.75
C ILE A 28 0.58 -4.64 -6.13
N THR A 29 -0.66 -5.09 -6.20
CA THR A 29 -1.28 -5.49 -7.47
C THR A 29 -2.56 -4.69 -7.74
N VAL A 30 -2.86 -4.49 -9.02
CA VAL A 30 -4.12 -3.95 -9.53
C VAL A 30 -4.70 -5.03 -10.43
N ASP A 31 -5.87 -5.56 -10.09
CA ASP A 31 -6.52 -6.69 -10.77
C ASP A 31 -5.59 -7.90 -10.97
N GLY A 32 -4.71 -8.14 -9.99
CA GLY A 32 -3.73 -9.22 -10.03
C GLY A 32 -2.46 -8.91 -10.83
N GLN A 33 -2.38 -7.79 -11.55
CA GLN A 33 -1.16 -7.33 -12.21
C GLN A 33 -0.27 -6.58 -11.22
N SER A 34 1.01 -6.96 -11.12
CA SER A 34 1.94 -6.34 -10.19
C SER A 34 2.36 -4.95 -10.66
N VAL A 35 2.08 -3.93 -9.83
CA VAL A 35 2.57 -2.55 -10.03
C VAL A 35 3.81 -2.28 -9.17
N VAL A 36 3.96 -2.98 -8.05
CA VAL A 36 5.14 -2.95 -7.19
C VAL A 36 5.45 -4.37 -6.75
N ASP A 37 6.68 -4.82 -6.91
CA ASP A 37 7.20 -6.04 -6.31
C ASP A 37 8.65 -5.81 -5.88
N THR A 38 8.91 -5.87 -4.57
CA THR A 38 10.24 -5.59 -4.04
C THR A 38 10.54 -6.45 -2.82
N VAL A 39 11.80 -6.86 -2.71
CA VAL A 39 12.37 -7.49 -1.53
C VAL A 39 13.34 -6.48 -0.92
N ARG A 40 13.26 -6.30 0.41
CA ARG A 40 14.15 -5.41 1.18
C ARG A 40 13.75 -3.93 1.13
N LEU A 41 12.84 -3.61 2.02
CA LEU A 41 12.31 -2.29 2.29
C LEU A 41 13.27 -1.40 3.11
N LEU A 42 14.56 -1.29 2.76
CA LEU A 42 15.48 -0.38 3.44
C LEU A 42 15.13 1.07 3.07
N SER A 43 14.71 1.85 4.06
CA SER A 43 14.47 3.29 3.91
C SER A 43 14.80 3.95 5.23
N VAL A 44 15.49 5.09 5.15
CA VAL A 44 15.82 5.93 6.31
C VAL A 44 14.60 6.75 6.74
N ASN A 45 13.57 6.84 5.90
CA ASN A 45 12.34 7.58 6.17
C ASN A 45 11.37 6.78 7.06
N THR A 46 10.74 7.47 8.00
CA THR A 46 9.70 6.93 8.89
C THR A 46 8.44 6.51 8.14
N VAL A 47 8.15 7.15 7.00
CA VAL A 47 7.01 6.81 6.14
C VAL A 47 7.55 6.39 4.77
N LYS A 48 7.06 5.25 4.29
CA LYS A 48 7.27 4.82 2.90
C LYS A 48 5.94 4.99 2.17
N THR A 49 5.97 5.75 1.08
CA THR A 49 4.80 6.04 0.25
C THR A 49 4.95 5.39 -1.11
N TRP A 50 3.85 4.83 -1.62
CA TRP A 50 3.69 4.37 -2.99
C TRP A 50 2.52 5.11 -3.61
N GLU A 51 2.72 5.71 -4.77
CA GLU A 51 1.69 6.46 -5.50
C GLU A 51 1.68 6.00 -6.95
N PHE A 52 0.48 5.70 -7.48
CA PHE A 52 0.28 5.24 -8.85
C PHE A 52 -1.15 5.55 -9.32
N GLU A 53 -1.35 5.63 -10.64
CA GLU A 53 -2.68 5.80 -11.24
C GLU A 53 -3.35 4.44 -11.49
N VAL A 54 -4.68 4.39 -11.33
CA VAL A 54 -5.52 3.23 -11.62
C VAL A 54 -6.70 3.68 -12.48
N GLY A 55 -7.07 2.87 -13.48
CA GLY A 55 -8.15 3.15 -14.43
C GLY A 55 -7.68 3.68 -15.78
N ALA A 56 -8.48 3.45 -16.82
CA ALA A 56 -8.24 3.97 -18.16
C ALA A 56 -9.07 5.22 -18.45
N ASN A 57 -10.39 5.12 -18.26
CA ASN A 57 -11.36 6.19 -18.52
C ASN A 57 -11.72 6.92 -17.21
N GLU A 58 -11.83 6.17 -16.11
CA GLU A 58 -12.03 6.71 -14.76
C GLU A 58 -10.72 6.62 -13.98
N ARG A 59 -9.84 7.61 -14.17
CA ARG A 59 -8.51 7.60 -13.55
C ARG A 59 -8.56 8.13 -12.12
N HIS A 60 -7.92 7.38 -11.23
CA HIS A 60 -7.78 7.73 -9.83
C HIS A 60 -6.32 7.65 -9.38
N THR A 61 -5.92 8.56 -8.50
CA THR A 61 -4.62 8.51 -7.83
C THR A 61 -4.72 7.64 -6.59
N VAL A 62 -4.02 6.52 -6.59
CA VAL A 62 -3.90 5.63 -5.43
C VAL A 62 -2.61 5.96 -4.70
N ARG A 63 -2.73 6.19 -3.39
CA ARG A 63 -1.59 6.43 -2.50
C ARG A 63 -1.64 5.48 -1.31
N ILE A 64 -0.56 4.75 -1.08
CA ILE A 64 -0.42 3.87 0.08
C ILE A 64 0.75 4.34 0.92
N ASP A 65 0.50 4.60 2.20
CA ASP A 65 1.52 4.98 3.17
C ASP A 65 1.73 3.86 4.18
N LYS A 66 2.98 3.45 4.38
CA LYS A 66 3.37 2.57 5.49
C LYS A 66 4.27 3.33 6.45
N HIS A 67 3.81 3.44 7.69
CA HIS A 67 4.58 4.03 8.78
C HIS A 67 5.48 2.96 9.42
N ARG A 68 6.70 3.35 9.79
CA ARG A 68 7.68 2.51 10.47
C ARG A 68 7.90 3.02 11.88
N ALA A 69 8.22 2.11 12.78
CA ALA A 69 8.73 2.49 14.09
C ALA A 69 10.12 3.13 13.93
N VAL A 70 10.34 4.28 14.55
CA VAL A 70 11.68 4.87 14.73
C VAL A 70 12.56 3.97 15.60
N LEU A 71 13.89 4.15 15.46
CA LEU A 71 14.96 3.40 16.14
C LEU A 71 14.60 2.96 17.57
N PHE A 72 14.94 1.71 17.92
CA PHE A 72 14.75 1.08 19.24
C PHE A 72 13.31 0.85 19.74
N ALA A 73 12.27 1.07 18.92
CA ALA A 73 10.89 0.75 19.27
C ALA A 73 10.39 -0.58 18.67
N GLY A 74 11.15 -1.67 18.88
CA GLY A 74 10.77 -3.01 18.44
C GLY A 74 9.36 -3.37 18.94
N PHE A 75 8.54 -3.97 18.07
CA PHE A 75 7.16 -4.42 18.30
C PHE A 75 6.02 -3.39 18.26
N ARG A 76 6.28 -2.09 18.01
CA ARG A 76 5.14 -1.16 17.81
C ARG A 76 4.36 -1.49 16.53
N PRO A 77 3.02 -1.44 16.58
CA PRO A 77 2.16 -1.48 15.40
C PRO A 77 2.64 -0.52 14.31
N GLN A 78 2.72 -1.02 13.07
CA GLN A 78 3.15 -0.23 11.92
C GLN A 78 1.94 -0.01 11.00
N PRO A 79 1.22 1.12 11.15
CA PRO A 79 0.00 1.33 10.39
C PRO A 79 0.30 1.51 8.90
N VAL A 80 -0.62 1.02 8.08
CA VAL A 80 -0.67 1.16 6.63
C VAL A 80 -1.99 1.82 6.27
N TYR A 81 -1.94 2.89 5.48
CA TYR A 81 -3.10 3.65 5.04
C TYR A 81 -3.17 3.63 3.52
N ALA A 82 -4.36 3.45 2.95
CA ALA A 82 -4.61 3.55 1.52
C ALA A 82 -5.61 4.67 1.24
N TYR A 83 -5.26 5.52 0.28
CA TYR A 83 -6.03 6.67 -0.15
C TYR A 83 -6.35 6.56 -1.64
N VAL A 84 -7.54 7.01 -2.01
CA VAL A 84 -7.97 7.22 -3.41
C VAL A 84 -8.33 8.69 -3.54
N ASP A 85 -7.65 9.41 -4.42
CA ASP A 85 -7.79 10.87 -4.60
C ASP A 85 -7.69 11.66 -3.29
N GLY A 86 -6.80 11.21 -2.40
CA GLY A 86 -6.60 11.81 -1.07
C GLY A 86 -7.61 11.38 0.00
N VAL A 87 -8.65 10.62 -0.35
CA VAL A 87 -9.65 10.10 0.61
C VAL A 87 -9.18 8.75 1.16
N LEU A 88 -9.13 8.60 2.49
CA LEU A 88 -8.78 7.33 3.14
C LEU A 88 -9.88 6.29 2.88
N VAL A 89 -9.52 5.19 2.22
CA VAL A 89 -10.45 4.10 1.86
C VAL A 89 -10.18 2.80 2.60
N ALA A 90 -8.94 2.57 3.06
CA ALA A 90 -8.59 1.40 3.85
C ALA A 90 -7.41 1.68 4.78
N GLN A 91 -7.37 0.94 5.89
CA GLN A 91 -6.25 0.96 6.83
C GLN A 91 -6.05 -0.43 7.45
N SER A 92 -4.81 -0.74 7.81
CA SER A 92 -4.48 -1.97 8.52
C SER A 92 -3.12 -1.85 9.22
N VAL A 93 -2.70 -2.89 9.96
CA VAL A 93 -1.49 -2.88 10.78
C VAL A 93 -0.54 -3.98 10.32
N ALA A 94 0.63 -3.56 9.86
CA ALA A 94 1.71 -4.43 9.41
C ALA A 94 2.68 -4.80 10.52
#